data_AF-A0A9W9D9N6-F1
#
_entry.id   AF-A0A9W9D9N6-F1
#
_cell.length_a   1.000
_cell.length_b   1.000
_cell.length_c   1.000
_cell.angle_alpha   90.00
_cell.angle_beta   90.00
_cell.angle_gamma   90.00
#
_symmetry.space_group_name_H-M   'P 1'
#
loop_
_entity.id
_entity.type
_entity.pdbx_description
1 polymer ?
#
loop_
_entity_poly.entity_id
_entity_poly.type
_entity_poly.pdbx_seq_one_letter_code
_entity_poly.pdbx_strand_id
1 'polypeptide(L)'
;MVGIEEQFPTDMNDRYVVREVNTKQELDEVLDVIWAANYTPYEPFIQLFFPVLGFTSAHRKAAVAESKERFWRQHTTDPSSHWLYAFDTVTGKAVGCAQWVVSTTNPFAKGVLRLEAPWWPEGRGPTG
;
A
#
# COMPACT_ATOMS: atom_id res chain seq x y z
N MET A 1 -20.44 17.95 -25.72
CA MET A 1 -21.03 16.69 -26.21
C MET A 1 -20.49 15.59 -25.30
N VAL A 2 -21.34 15.12 -24.36
CA VAL A 2 -21.23 13.96 -23.45
C VAL A 2 -19.87 13.78 -22.73
N GLY A 3 -19.64 14.09 -21.45
CA GLY A 3 -20.56 14.07 -20.30
C GLY A 3 -20.71 12.64 -19.78
N ILE A 4 -19.62 11.99 -19.36
CA ILE A 4 -19.67 10.68 -18.70
C ILE A 4 -18.84 10.77 -17.41
N GLU A 5 -19.42 11.39 -16.39
CA GLU A 5 -19.13 10.96 -15.03
C GLU A 5 -20.08 9.79 -14.76
N GLU A 6 -19.57 8.56 -14.85
CA GLU A 6 -20.24 7.45 -14.20
C GLU A 6 -20.09 7.66 -12.69
N GLN A 7 -20.95 8.49 -12.08
CA GLN A 7 -21.20 8.38 -10.66
C GLN A 7 -21.98 7.09 -10.44
N PHE A 8 -21.28 6.05 -10.00
CA PHE A 8 -21.93 4.93 -9.35
C PHE A 8 -22.71 5.49 -8.16
N PRO A 9 -24.04 5.25 -8.07
CA PRO A 9 -24.80 5.66 -6.91
C PRO A 9 -24.27 4.89 -5.70
N THR A 10 -23.55 5.58 -4.81
CA THR A 10 -23.31 5.08 -3.46
C THR A 10 -24.63 5.22 -2.70
N ASP A 11 -25.35 4.11 -2.54
CA ASP A 11 -26.44 4.08 -1.60
C ASP A 11 -25.83 4.37 -0.22
N MET A 12 -26.34 5.36 0.52
CA MET A 12 -25.83 5.69 1.86
C MET A 12 -25.99 4.53 2.85
N ASN A 13 -26.66 3.44 2.45
CA ASN A 13 -26.79 2.20 3.19
C ASN A 13 -25.68 1.16 2.91
N ASP A 14 -24.75 1.42 1.99
CA ASP A 14 -23.68 0.46 1.72
C ASP A 14 -22.73 0.36 2.92
N ARG A 15 -22.65 -0.85 3.49
CA ARG A 15 -21.77 -1.15 4.62
C ARG A 15 -20.30 -0.94 4.26
N TYR A 16 -19.92 -1.24 3.03
CA TYR A 16 -18.54 -1.12 2.56
C TYR A 16 -18.50 -0.23 1.33
N VAL A 17 -17.68 0.81 1.39
CA VAL A 17 -17.44 1.72 0.25
C VAL A 17 -15.98 1.69 -0.15
N VAL A 18 -15.70 1.70 -1.45
CA VAL A 18 -14.32 1.80 -1.95
C VAL A 18 -13.94 3.27 -2.03
N ARG A 19 -12.76 3.62 -1.51
CA ARG A 19 -12.18 4.96 -1.55
C ARG A 19 -10.75 4.89 -2.06
N GLU A 20 -10.29 5.99 -2.63
CA GLU A 20 -8.89 6.18 -2.98
C GLU A 20 -8.18 6.98 -1.87
N VAL A 21 -6.95 6.61 -1.57
CA VAL A 21 -6.09 7.30 -0.60
C VAL A 21 -5.75 8.69 -1.16
N ASN A 22 -6.00 9.73 -0.36
CA ASN A 22 -5.66 11.12 -0.67
C ASN A 22 -4.72 11.73 0.39
N THR A 23 -4.63 11.12 1.56
CA THR A 23 -3.85 11.62 2.70
C THR A 23 -2.91 10.56 3.25
N LYS A 24 -1.85 11.02 3.92
CA LYS A 24 -0.93 10.12 4.63
C LYS A 24 -1.65 9.29 5.69
N GLN A 25 -2.61 9.88 6.40
CA GLN A 25 -3.35 9.18 7.45
C GLN A 25 -4.16 8.00 6.88
N GLU A 26 -4.82 8.18 5.74
CA GLU A 26 -5.54 7.10 5.06
C GLU A 26 -4.59 5.97 4.65
N LEU A 27 -3.41 6.29 4.10
CA LEU A 27 -2.43 5.27 3.76
C LEU A 27 -1.88 4.55 5.01
N ASP A 28 -1.67 5.27 6.11
CA ASP A 28 -1.22 4.69 7.35
C ASP A 28 -2.24 3.68 7.92
N GLU A 29 -3.54 3.95 7.81
CA GLU A 29 -4.61 3.02 8.17
C GLU A 29 -4.65 1.80 7.24
N VAL A 30 -4.47 2.02 5.93
CA VAL A 30 -4.35 0.94 4.94
C VAL A 30 -3.19 0.00 5.26
N LEU A 31 -2.03 0.55 5.65
CA LEU A 31 -0.89 -0.29 6.01
C LEU A 31 -1.11 -1.07 7.30
N ASP A 32 -1.86 -0.53 8.26
CA ASP A 32 -2.26 -1.30 9.46
C ASP A 32 -3.11 -2.52 9.07
N VAL A 33 -3.99 -2.39 8.07
CA VAL A 33 -4.75 -3.52 7.51
C VAL A 33 -3.82 -4.56 6.88
N ILE A 34 -2.83 -4.16 6.05
CA ILE A 34 -1.88 -5.10 5.44
C ILE A 34 -1.07 -5.84 6.50
N TRP A 35 -0.56 -5.13 7.51
CA TRP A 35 0.19 -5.73 8.62
C TRP A 35 -0.64 -6.72 9.42
N ALA A 36 -1.94 -6.43 9.63
CA ALA A 36 -2.84 -7.34 10.32
C ALA A 36 -3.16 -8.58 9.45
N ALA A 37 -3.52 -8.38 8.19
CA ALA A 37 -3.92 -9.43 7.25
C ALA A 37 -2.83 -10.47 6.99
N ASN A 38 -1.55 -10.05 7.02
CA ASN A 38 -0.41 -10.93 6.75
C ASN A 38 0.23 -11.50 8.03
N TYR A 39 -0.31 -11.19 9.21
CA TYR A 39 0.23 -11.70 10.47
C TYR A 39 -0.47 -12.98 10.95
N THR A 40 -1.74 -13.19 10.61
CA THR A 40 -2.50 -14.37 11.08
C THR A 40 -3.52 -14.84 10.02
N PRO A 41 -3.26 -15.97 9.33
CA PRO A 41 -2.03 -16.75 9.36
C PRO A 41 -0.82 -15.92 8.89
N TYR A 42 0.35 -16.25 9.40
CA TYR A 42 1.58 -15.55 9.02
C TYR A 42 1.95 -15.85 7.57
N GLU A 43 2.00 -14.81 6.73
CA GLU A 43 2.44 -14.91 5.35
C GLU A 43 3.92 -14.47 5.25
N PRO A 44 4.89 -15.40 5.19
CA PRO A 44 6.31 -15.06 5.22
C PRO A 44 6.77 -14.22 4.02
N PHE A 45 6.11 -14.32 2.87
CA PHE A 45 6.49 -13.59 1.66
C PHE A 45 6.39 -12.06 1.85
N ILE A 46 5.49 -11.60 2.71
CA ILE A 46 5.29 -10.18 2.99
C ILE A 46 6.57 -9.51 3.55
N GLN A 47 7.46 -10.27 4.19
CA GLN A 47 8.72 -9.77 4.75
C GLN A 47 9.67 -9.21 3.70
N LEU A 48 9.53 -9.59 2.42
CA LEU A 48 10.31 -8.99 1.33
C LEU A 48 10.05 -7.49 1.19
N PHE A 49 8.80 -7.07 1.44
CA PHE A 49 8.33 -5.70 1.34
C PHE A 49 8.22 -4.98 2.70
N PHE A 50 8.07 -5.76 3.78
CA PHE A 50 7.87 -5.31 5.16
C PHE A 50 8.86 -6.01 6.12
N PRO A 51 10.18 -5.83 5.94
CA PRO A 51 11.14 -6.59 6.74
C PRO A 51 11.12 -6.16 8.20
N VAL A 52 11.01 -7.12 9.10
CA VAL A 52 11.31 -6.92 10.51
C VAL A 52 12.77 -7.26 10.76
N LEU A 53 13.61 -6.23 10.92
CA LEU A 53 15.06 -6.37 11.13
C LEU A 53 15.38 -6.67 12.61
N GLY A 54 14.96 -7.83 13.09
CA GLY A 54 15.21 -8.33 14.44
C GLY A 54 14.03 -9.10 15.03
N PHE A 55 14.11 -9.46 16.32
CA PHE A 55 13.17 -10.40 16.95
C PHE A 55 12.38 -9.81 18.13
N THR A 56 12.32 -8.48 18.25
CA THR A 56 11.65 -7.82 19.38
C THR A 56 10.45 -7.04 18.90
N SER A 57 9.53 -6.73 19.83
CA SER A 57 8.39 -5.84 19.55
C SER A 57 8.84 -4.44 19.09
N ALA A 58 10.01 -3.97 19.54
CA ALA A 58 10.60 -2.71 19.07
C ALA A 58 11.00 -2.79 17.59
N HIS A 59 11.62 -3.89 17.15
CA HIS A 59 11.92 -4.11 15.73
C HIS A 59 10.66 -4.14 14.87
N ARG A 60 9.57 -4.77 15.35
CA ARG A 60 8.28 -4.75 14.64
C ARG A 60 7.71 -3.32 14.53
N LYS A 61 7.71 -2.55 15.62
CA LYS A 61 7.24 -1.16 15.62
C LYS A 61 8.05 -0.29 14.65
N ALA A 62 9.37 -0.47 14.62
CA ALA A 62 10.25 0.21 13.68
C ALA A 62 9.93 -0.15 12.23
N ALA A 63 9.70 -1.44 11.92
CA ALA A 63 9.31 -1.89 10.58
C ALA A 63 7.97 -1.29 10.12
N VAL A 64 6.97 -1.23 11.00
CA VAL A 64 5.69 -0.57 10.71
C VAL A 64 5.92 0.90 10.36
N ALA A 65 6.64 1.65 11.20
CA ALA A 65 6.92 3.07 10.98
C ALA A 65 7.72 3.32 9.70
N GLU A 66 8.75 2.51 9.43
CA GLU A 66 9.53 2.58 8.19
C GLU A 66 8.65 2.37 6.96
N SER A 67 7.83 1.30 6.96
CA SER A 67 6.96 0.99 5.83
C SER A 67 5.96 2.12 5.56
N LYS A 68 5.36 2.71 6.61
CA LYS A 68 4.44 3.85 6.48
C LYS A 68 5.07 5.06 5.82
N GLU A 69 6.31 5.37 6.15
CA GLU A 69 7.03 6.47 5.52
C GLU A 69 7.41 6.16 4.07
N ARG A 70 7.94 4.96 3.83
CA ARG A 70 8.39 4.56 2.49
C ARG A 70 7.26 4.47 1.48
N PHE A 71 6.15 3.81 1.82
CA PHE A 71 5.01 3.66 0.91
C PHE A 71 4.32 5.00 0.64
N TRP A 72 4.25 5.90 1.63
CA TRP A 72 3.76 7.26 1.41
C TRP A 72 4.64 8.04 0.44
N ARG A 73 5.96 8.01 0.65
CA ARG A 73 6.91 8.62 -0.28
C ARG A 73 6.74 8.05 -1.69
N GLN A 74 6.71 6.72 -1.84
CA GLN A 74 6.53 6.07 -3.14
C GLN A 74 5.24 6.51 -3.83
N HIS A 75 4.10 6.47 -3.12
CA HIS A 75 2.81 6.87 -3.67
C HIS A 75 2.77 8.34 -4.10
N THR A 76 3.31 9.25 -3.29
CA THR A 76 3.31 10.69 -3.63
C THR A 76 4.30 11.07 -4.73
N THR A 77 5.36 10.28 -4.93
CA THR A 77 6.33 10.51 -6.02
C THR A 77 5.96 9.86 -7.35
N ASP A 78 5.01 8.92 -7.35
CA ASP A 78 4.62 8.15 -8.52
C ASP A 78 3.14 8.39 -8.86
N PRO A 79 2.82 9.23 -9.87
CA PRO A 79 1.45 9.52 -10.25
C PRO A 79 0.69 8.32 -10.84
N SER A 80 1.38 7.21 -11.15
CA SER A 80 0.74 5.97 -11.57
C SER A 80 0.29 5.10 -10.40
N SER A 81 0.67 5.44 -9.17
CA SER A 81 0.37 4.68 -7.96
C SER A 81 -1.01 5.04 -7.42
N HIS A 82 -1.94 4.10 -7.46
CA HIS A 82 -3.30 4.21 -6.97
C HIS A 82 -3.53 3.25 -5.81
N TRP A 83 -3.80 3.79 -4.62
CA TRP A 83 -4.14 3.01 -3.44
C TRP A 83 -5.64 3.09 -3.18
N LEU A 84 -6.31 1.94 -3.27
CA LEU A 84 -7.73 1.80 -3.02
C LEU A 84 -7.95 1.04 -1.72
N TYR A 85 -8.99 1.40 -0.98
CA TYR A 85 -9.35 0.73 0.27
C TYR A 85 -10.85 0.60 0.45
N ALA A 86 -11.26 -0.50 1.05
CA ALA A 86 -12.64 -0.73 1.48
C ALA A 86 -12.83 -0.13 2.89
N PHE A 87 -13.75 0.83 3.00
CA PHE A 87 -14.09 1.51 4.25
C PHE A 87 -15.42 0.95 4.79
N ASP A 88 -15.40 0.39 6.00
CA ASP A 88 -16.60 -0.05 6.70
C ASP A 88 -17.30 1.16 7.34
N THR A 89 -18.47 1.53 6.83
CA THR A 89 -19.23 2.72 7.25
C THR A 89 -19.81 2.59 8.66
N VAL A 90 -19.94 1.37 9.19
CA VAL A 90 -20.43 1.11 10.56
C VAL A 90 -19.31 1.30 11.57
N THR A 91 -18.10 0.80 11.27
CA THR A 91 -16.97 0.89 12.20
C THR A 91 -16.09 2.12 12.00
N GLY A 92 -16.19 2.76 10.83
CA GLY A 92 -15.37 3.91 10.45
C GLY A 92 -13.91 3.55 10.15
N LYS A 93 -13.64 2.32 9.70
CA LYS A 93 -12.27 1.80 9.51
C LYS A 93 -12.05 1.26 8.10
N ALA A 94 -10.80 1.35 7.63
CA ALA A 94 -10.34 0.53 6.52
C ALA A 94 -10.35 -0.96 6.92
N VAL A 95 -10.87 -1.83 6.04
CA VAL A 95 -10.99 -3.28 6.27
C VAL A 95 -10.37 -4.13 5.17
N GLY A 96 -9.91 -3.50 4.08
CA GLY A 96 -9.25 -4.15 2.96
C GLY A 96 -8.63 -3.11 2.04
N CYS A 97 -7.70 -3.53 1.19
CA CYS A 97 -7.00 -2.62 0.30
C CYS A 97 -6.45 -3.31 -0.94
N ALA A 98 -6.14 -2.50 -1.95
CA ALA A 98 -5.38 -2.88 -3.12
C ALA A 98 -4.49 -1.72 -3.55
N GLN A 99 -3.31 -2.05 -4.09
CA GLN A 99 -2.47 -1.09 -4.80
C GLN A 99 -2.49 -1.45 -6.29
N TRP A 100 -2.71 -0.44 -7.12
CA TRP A 100 -2.60 -0.55 -8.57
C TRP A 100 -1.57 0.45 -9.08
N VAL A 101 -0.73 0.01 -10.02
CA VAL A 101 0.18 0.87 -10.75
C VAL A 101 -0.31 0.94 -12.19
N VAL A 102 -0.86 2.09 -12.60
CA VAL A 102 -1.56 2.24 -13.88
C VAL A 102 -0.79 3.20 -14.79
N SER A 103 -0.22 2.67 -15.86
CA SER A 103 0.53 3.47 -16.84
C SER A 103 -0.24 3.55 -18.17
N THR A 104 -0.51 4.76 -18.65
CA THR A 104 -1.12 5.00 -19.98
C THR A 104 -0.11 5.08 -21.11
N THR A 105 1.18 5.09 -20.77
CA THR A 105 2.33 5.05 -21.69
C THR A 105 3.27 3.93 -21.27
N ASN A 106 4.13 3.45 -22.18
CA ASN A 106 5.11 2.42 -21.85
C ASN A 106 6.11 2.91 -20.77
N PRO A 107 6.07 2.38 -19.53
CA PRO A 107 6.95 2.83 -18.46
C PRO A 107 8.41 2.36 -18.66
N PHE A 108 8.64 1.42 -19.57
CA PHE A 108 9.95 0.83 -19.86
C PHE A 108 10.53 1.29 -21.21
N ALA A 109 10.02 2.39 -21.77
CA ALA A 109 10.50 2.91 -23.06
C ALA A 109 12.02 3.20 -23.09
N LYS A 110 12.62 3.48 -21.93
CA LYS A 110 14.06 3.72 -21.75
C LYS A 110 14.82 2.51 -21.20
N GLY A 111 14.21 1.32 -21.23
CA GLY A 111 14.71 0.11 -20.60
C GLY A 111 14.15 -0.09 -19.18
N VAL A 112 14.52 -1.22 -18.57
CA VAL A 112 14.09 -1.57 -17.20
C VAL A 112 14.84 -0.70 -16.20
N LEU A 113 14.11 -0.06 -15.27
CA LEU A 113 14.72 0.66 -14.17
C LEU A 113 15.50 -0.31 -13.28
N ARG A 114 16.68 0.11 -12.81
CA ARG A 114 17.40 -0.66 -11.79
C ARG A 114 16.55 -0.70 -10.53
N LEU A 115 16.14 -1.90 -10.12
CA LEU A 115 15.40 -2.09 -8.88
C LEU A 115 16.38 -1.96 -7.72
N GLU A 116 16.14 -0.98 -6.85
CA GLU A 116 16.86 -0.83 -5.59
C GLU A 116 15.88 -1.03 -4.43
N ALA A 117 16.28 -1.81 -3.43
CA ALA A 117 15.49 -2.11 -2.24
C ALA A 117 16.13 -1.45 -1.00
N PRO A 118 16.10 -0.10 -0.86
CA PRO A 118 16.82 0.61 0.19
C PRO A 118 16.37 0.28 1.63
N TRP A 119 15.24 -0.44 1.78
CA TRP A 119 14.74 -0.94 3.05
C TRP A 119 15.46 -2.20 3.55
N TRP A 120 16.26 -2.84 2.69
CA TRP A 120 17.13 -3.95 3.08
C TRP A 120 18.55 -3.45 3.31
N PRO A 121 19.25 -3.96 4.34
CA PRO A 121 20.68 -3.72 4.50
C PRO A 121 21.45 -4.17 3.25
N GLU A 122 22.43 -3.37 2.84
CA GLU A 122 23.33 -3.70 1.73
C GLU A 122 23.97 -5.08 1.94
N GLY A 123 24.05 -5.89 0.86
CA GLY A 123 24.62 -7.24 0.90
C GLY A 123 23.76 -8.30 1.62
N ARG A 124 22.54 -7.97 2.09
CA ARG A 124 21.61 -8.91 2.72
C ARG A 124 20.28 -9.11 1.97
N GLY A 125 20.16 -8.57 0.76
CA GLY A 125 19.04 -8.84 -0.15
C GLY A 125 19.20 -10.17 -0.92
N PRO A 126 18.17 -10.64 -1.66
CA PRO A 126 18.16 -11.94 -2.34
C PRO A 126 19.05 -12.03 -3.60
N THR A 127 20.03 -11.15 -3.76
CA THR A 127 21.02 -11.22 -4.84
C THR A 127 22.34 -11.73 -4.27
N GLY A 128 22.47 -13.05 -4.22
CA GLY A 128 23.78 -13.70 -4.30
C GLY A 128 24.40 -13.49 -5.68
#